data_AF-A0A2D6XBI1-F1
#
_entry.id   AF-A0A2D6XBI1-F1
#
_cell.length_a   1.000
_cell.length_b   1.000
_cell.length_c   1.000
_cell.angle_alpha   90.00
_cell.angle_beta   90.00
_cell.angle_gamma   90.00
#
_symmetry.space_group_name_H-M   'P 1'
#
loop_
_entity.id
_entity.type
_entity.pdbx_description
1 polymer ?
#
loop_
_entity_poly.entity_id
_entity_poly.type
_entity_poly.pdbx_seq_one_letter_code
_entity_poly.pdbx_strand_id
1 'polypeptide(L)'
;MTGRPTKYKPEFCDELIDFMGQGNTFKAFAGHKKVSYATVKLWTQTHPEFMEAKKIGQMACEKALLMIGRGLATGKLKGNANAWMFLMKNICKWTTEITIKDETKLKAVTITLPESGKKEIIDVTDTTEDNS
;
A
#
# COMPACT_ATOMS: atom_id res chain seq x y z
N MET A 1 1.07 -25.97 23.44
CA MET A 1 1.42 -26.12 22.01
C MET A 1 2.74 -25.43 21.76
N THR A 2 3.84 -26.18 21.80
CA THR A 2 5.20 -25.62 21.78
C THR A 2 5.81 -25.89 20.40
N GLY A 3 5.44 -25.07 19.42
CA GLY A 3 6.12 -25.05 18.12
C GLY A 3 7.57 -24.66 18.36
N ARG A 4 8.49 -25.61 18.15
CA ARG A 4 9.93 -25.46 18.44
C ARG A 4 10.44 -24.16 17.82
N PRO A 5 10.78 -23.12 18.60
CA PRO A 5 11.38 -21.92 18.04
C PRO A 5 12.70 -22.38 17.43
N THR A 6 12.81 -22.33 16.11
CA THR A 6 14.11 -22.44 15.45
C THR A 6 15.00 -21.40 16.09
N LYS A 7 16.12 -21.85 16.67
CA LYS A 7 17.05 -20.93 17.34
C LYS A 7 17.51 -19.90 16.31
N TYR A 8 17.45 -18.63 16.68
CA TYR A 8 18.01 -17.54 15.89
C TYR A 8 19.50 -17.80 15.64
N LYS A 9 19.96 -17.46 14.44
CA LYS A 9 21.37 -17.50 14.07
C LYS A 9 21.75 -16.14 13.46
N PRO A 10 22.93 -15.59 13.77
CA PRO A 10 23.39 -14.34 13.17
C PRO A 10 23.45 -14.37 11.64
N GLU A 11 23.73 -15.55 11.06
CA GLU A 11 23.71 -15.81 9.60
C GLU A 11 22.37 -15.43 8.93
N PHE A 12 21.27 -15.40 9.69
CA PHE A 12 19.96 -15.02 9.16
C PHE A 12 19.87 -13.52 8.83
N CYS A 13 20.74 -12.68 9.36
CA CYS A 13 20.79 -11.26 8.99
C CYS A 13 21.19 -11.09 7.52
N ASP A 14 22.30 -11.70 7.12
CA ASP A 14 22.81 -11.62 5.75
C ASP A 14 21.84 -12.28 4.78
N GLU A 15 21.34 -13.45 5.14
CA GLU A 15 20.36 -14.16 4.31
C GLU A 15 19.04 -13.39 4.16
N LEU A 16 18.60 -12.67 5.20
CA LEU A 16 17.42 -11.82 5.10
C LEU A 16 17.63 -10.70 4.08
N ILE A 17 18.80 -10.04 4.12
CA ILE A 17 19.13 -8.95 3.20
C ILE A 17 19.17 -9.48 1.76
N ASP A 18 19.85 -10.60 1.53
CA ASP A 18 19.95 -11.22 0.20
C ASP A 18 18.59 -11.68 -0.32
N PHE A 19 17.77 -12.29 0.53
CA PHE A 19 16.45 -12.77 0.16
C PHE A 19 15.50 -11.62 -0.17
N MET A 20 15.49 -10.56 0.65
CA MET A 20 14.69 -9.36 0.39
C MET A 20 15.21 -8.56 -0.80
N GLY A 21 16.52 -8.57 -1.06
CA GLY A 21 17.17 -7.97 -2.23
C GLY A 21 16.74 -8.56 -3.57
N GLN A 22 16.02 -9.68 -3.57
CA GLN A 22 15.38 -10.24 -4.76
C GLN A 22 13.95 -9.70 -5.00
N GLY A 23 13.48 -8.77 -4.16
CA GLY A 23 12.11 -8.23 -4.20
C GLY A 23 11.12 -9.01 -3.32
N ASN A 24 11.60 -9.91 -2.45
CA ASN A 24 10.74 -10.67 -1.55
C ASN A 24 10.38 -9.87 -0.29
N THR A 25 9.20 -10.15 0.26
CA THR A 25 8.76 -9.53 1.51
C THR A 25 9.30 -10.26 2.74
N PHE A 26 9.37 -9.54 3.86
CA PHE A 26 9.71 -10.12 5.16
C PHE A 26 8.77 -11.28 5.57
N LYS A 27 7.49 -11.24 5.17
CA LYS A 27 6.55 -12.35 5.42
C LYS A 27 6.90 -13.59 4.59
N ALA A 28 7.38 -13.39 3.35
CA ALA A 28 7.85 -14.49 2.50
C ALA A 28 9.11 -15.16 3.08
N PHE A 29 9.98 -14.40 3.75
CA PHE A 29 11.15 -14.95 4.44
C PHE A 29 10.76 -15.95 5.55
N ALA A 30 9.68 -15.67 6.29
CA ALA A 30 9.15 -16.61 7.28
C ALA A 30 8.73 -17.95 6.63
N GLY A 31 8.09 -17.89 5.47
CA GLY A 31 7.75 -19.06 4.65
C GLY A 31 9.00 -19.80 4.14
N HIS A 32 10.01 -19.07 3.66
CA HIS A 32 11.28 -19.62 3.20
C HIS A 32 12.00 -20.41 4.31
N LYS A 33 12.04 -19.84 5.52
CA LYS A 33 12.60 -20.49 6.71
C LYS A 33 11.71 -21.54 7.35
N LYS A 34 10.46 -21.70 6.86
CA LYS A 34 9.44 -22.59 7.42
C LYS A 34 9.16 -22.32 8.91
N VAL A 35 9.17 -21.03 9.28
CA VAL A 35 8.90 -20.56 10.64
C VAL A 35 7.66 -19.70 10.67
N SER A 36 7.03 -19.59 11.84
CA SER A 36 5.88 -18.70 11.98
C SER A 36 6.29 -17.24 11.82
N TYR A 37 5.40 -16.41 11.28
CA TYR A 37 5.64 -14.97 11.17
C TYR A 37 5.90 -14.32 12.55
N ALA A 38 5.24 -14.81 13.59
CA ALA A 38 5.45 -14.36 14.97
C ALA A 38 6.89 -14.60 15.43
N THR A 39 7.48 -15.74 15.06
CA THR A 39 8.87 -16.07 15.38
C THR A 39 9.86 -15.08 14.75
N VAL A 40 9.68 -14.76 13.47
CA VAL A 40 10.57 -13.80 12.78
C VAL A 40 10.38 -12.39 13.34
N LYS A 41 9.13 -12.02 13.68
CA LYS A 41 8.85 -10.74 14.36
C LYS A 41 9.51 -10.69 15.75
N LEU A 42 9.50 -11.79 16.50
CA LEU A 42 10.20 -11.88 17.78
C LEU A 42 11.69 -11.65 17.60
N TRP A 43 12.32 -12.22 16.58
CA TRP A 43 13.75 -11.98 16.30
C TRP A 43 14.06 -10.50 16.08
N THR A 44 13.18 -9.75 15.42
CA THR A 44 13.39 -8.29 15.26
C THR A 44 13.27 -7.51 16.57
N GLN A 45 12.62 -8.05 17.59
CA GLN A 45 12.48 -7.42 18.90
C GLN A 45 13.63 -7.82 19.84
N THR A 46 14.10 -9.06 19.74
CA THR A 46 15.15 -9.60 20.62
C THR A 46 16.56 -9.36 20.11
N HIS A 47 16.75 -9.17 18.80
CA HIS A 47 18.05 -8.98 18.15
C HIS A 47 18.08 -7.68 17.34
N PRO A 48 18.73 -6.61 17.85
CA PRO A 48 18.84 -5.32 17.15
C PRO A 48 19.55 -5.43 15.79
N GLU A 49 20.55 -6.30 15.68
CA GLU A 49 21.24 -6.63 14.43
C GLU A 49 20.28 -7.13 13.34
N PHE A 50 19.30 -7.97 13.70
CA PHE A 50 18.30 -8.48 12.78
C PHE A 50 17.26 -7.41 12.41
N MET A 51 16.98 -6.49 13.34
CA MET A 51 16.17 -5.31 13.04
C MET A 51 16.85 -4.40 12.01
N GLU A 52 18.17 -4.21 12.13
CA GLU A 52 18.94 -3.41 11.18
C GLU A 52 19.03 -4.09 9.82
N ALA A 53 19.33 -5.40 9.80
CA ALA A 53 19.29 -6.22 8.58
C ALA A 53 17.94 -6.13 7.87
N LYS A 54 16.83 -6.11 8.61
CA LYS A 54 15.49 -5.90 8.04
C LYS A 54 15.35 -4.54 7.35
N LYS A 55 15.85 -3.45 7.94
CA LYS A 55 15.79 -2.12 7.30
C LYS A 55 16.59 -2.09 6.01
N ILE A 56 17.81 -2.63 6.05
CA ILE A 56 18.68 -2.75 4.88
C ILE A 56 17.99 -3.60 3.80
N GLY A 57 17.42 -4.74 4.19
CA GLY A 57 16.66 -5.62 3.30
C GLY A 57 15.42 -4.94 2.70
N GLN A 58 14.73 -4.06 3.43
CA GLN A 58 13.62 -3.27 2.87
C GLN A 58 14.08 -2.32 1.78
N MET A 59 15.20 -1.62 1.98
CA MET A 59 15.78 -0.75 0.94
C MET A 59 16.24 -1.55 -0.28
N ALA A 60 16.84 -2.72 -0.06
CA ALA A 60 17.25 -3.63 -1.13
C ALA A 60 16.05 -4.17 -1.92
N CYS A 61 14.96 -4.52 -1.22
CA CYS A 61 13.70 -4.95 -1.82
C CYS A 61 13.08 -3.86 -2.70
N GLU A 62 13.01 -2.62 -2.23
CA GLU A 62 12.49 -1.50 -3.01
C GLU A 62 13.35 -1.24 -4.25
N LYS A 63 14.68 -1.27 -4.12
CA LYS A 63 15.60 -1.18 -5.26
C LYS A 63 15.33 -2.28 -6.29
N ALA A 64 15.16 -3.53 -5.85
CA ALA A 64 14.90 -4.66 -6.74
C ALA A 64 13.57 -4.51 -7.50
N LEU A 65 12.50 -4.12 -6.78
CA LEU A 65 11.20 -3.87 -7.40
C LEU A 65 11.23 -2.68 -8.36
N LEU A 66 12.00 -1.63 -8.05
CA LEU A 66 12.20 -0.49 -8.95
C LEU A 66 12.94 -0.91 -10.23
N MET A 67 13.91 -1.81 -10.14
CA MET A 67 14.59 -2.36 -11.31
C MET A 67 13.65 -3.18 -12.20
N ILE A 68 12.73 -3.95 -11.61
CA ILE A 68 11.65 -4.64 -12.34
C ILE A 68 10.76 -3.60 -13.04
N GLY A 69 10.33 -2.55 -12.34
CA GLY A 69 9.52 -1.48 -12.90
C GLY A 69 10.19 -0.77 -14.07
N ARG A 70 11.48 -0.45 -13.95
CA ARG A 70 12.30 0.12 -15.05
C ARG A 70 12.37 -0.84 -16.24
N GLY A 71 12.49 -2.14 -15.98
CA GLY A 71 12.46 -3.17 -17.01
C GLY A 71 11.12 -3.21 -17.77
N LEU A 72 10.01 -3.11 -17.04
CA LEU A 72 8.66 -3.05 -17.61
C LEU A 72 8.46 -1.77 -18.43
N ALA A 73 8.89 -0.62 -17.90
CA ALA A 73 8.75 0.69 -18.56
C ALA A 73 9.58 0.80 -19.85
N THR A 74 10.76 0.18 -19.89
CA THR A 74 11.62 0.16 -21.09
C THR A 74 11.26 -0.92 -22.09
N GLY A 75 10.26 -1.77 -21.79
CA GLY A 75 9.86 -2.90 -22.64
C GLY A 75 10.87 -4.06 -22.66
N LYS A 76 11.97 -3.98 -21.89
CA LYS A 76 12.95 -5.07 -21.75
C LYS A 76 12.37 -6.28 -21.02
N LEU A 77 11.47 -6.04 -20.08
CA LEU A 77 10.67 -7.07 -19.42
C LEU A 77 9.22 -6.98 -19.91
N LYS A 78 8.64 -8.12 -20.26
CA LYS A 78 7.21 -8.23 -20.55
C LYS A 78 6.47 -8.58 -19.26
N GLY A 79 5.47 -7.78 -18.91
CA GLY A 79 4.66 -8.01 -17.72
C GLY A 79 3.55 -6.97 -17.55
N ASN A 80 2.76 -7.11 -16.50
CA ASN A 80 1.65 -6.21 -16.23
C ASN A 80 2.11 -5.04 -15.34
N ALA A 81 2.24 -3.86 -15.94
CA ALA A 81 2.66 -2.64 -15.24
C ALA A 81 1.70 -2.24 -14.10
N ASN A 82 0.39 -2.50 -14.25
CA ASN A 82 -0.60 -2.23 -13.19
C ASN A 82 -0.42 -3.18 -12.01
N ALA A 83 -0.19 -4.47 -12.26
CA ALA A 83 0.09 -5.44 -11.19
C ALA A 83 1.35 -5.06 -10.40
N TRP A 84 2.41 -4.62 -11.10
CA TRP A 84 3.61 -4.07 -10.47
C TRP A 84 3.30 -2.80 -9.65
N MET A 85 2.53 -1.86 -10.19
CA MET A 85 2.14 -0.65 -9.46
C MET A 85 1.34 -0.96 -8.19
N PHE A 86 0.38 -1.90 -8.23
CA PHE A 86 -0.36 -2.35 -7.04
C PHE A 86 0.55 -3.03 -6.02
N LEU A 87 1.51 -3.83 -6.48
CA LEU A 87 2.52 -4.44 -5.61
C LEU A 87 3.35 -3.36 -4.89
N MET A 88 3.81 -2.33 -5.62
CA MET A 88 4.57 -1.21 -5.07
C MET A 88 3.77 -0.41 -4.04
N LYS A 89 2.50 -0.11 -4.32
CA LYS A 89 1.60 0.57 -3.36
C LYS A 89 1.42 -0.26 -2.09
N ASN A 90 1.28 -1.59 -2.21
CA ASN A 90 1.07 -2.47 -1.07
C ASN A 90 2.32 -2.65 -0.19
N ILE A 91 3.48 -2.87 -0.81
CA ILE A 91 4.75 -3.18 -0.14
C ILE A 91 5.49 -1.90 0.27
N CYS A 92 5.74 -0.99 -0.68
CA CYS A 92 6.55 0.21 -0.48
C CYS A 92 5.72 1.42 0.00
N LYS A 93 4.40 1.24 0.18
CA LYS A 93 3.48 2.30 0.62
C LYS A 93 3.55 3.57 -0.23
N TRP A 94 3.83 3.40 -1.52
CA TRP A 94 3.81 4.52 -2.46
C TRP A 94 2.43 5.14 -2.53
N THR A 95 2.35 6.42 -2.24
CA THR A 95 1.13 7.20 -2.33
C THR A 95 1.15 8.00 -3.63
N THR A 96 0.01 8.03 -4.32
CA THR A 96 -0.19 8.96 -5.43
C THR A 96 -0.95 10.17 -4.91
N GLU A 97 -0.45 11.36 -5.16
CA GLU A 97 -1.20 12.59 -4.90
C GLU A 97 -2.39 12.66 -5.85
N ILE A 98 -3.58 12.93 -5.31
CA ILE A 98 -4.80 13.14 -6.10
C ILE A 98 -5.25 14.57 -5.84
N THR A 99 -4.93 15.48 -6.77
CA THR A 99 -5.48 16.83 -6.74
C THR A 99 -6.86 16.82 -7.37
N ILE A 100 -7.91 16.85 -6.55
CA ILE A 100 -9.29 16.97 -7.02
C ILE A 100 -9.56 18.45 -7.28
N LYS A 101 -9.58 18.85 -8.56
CA LYS A 101 -10.08 20.16 -8.97
C LYS A 101 -11.60 20.07 -9.08
N ASP A 102 -12.30 20.41 -8.01
CA ASP A 102 -13.77 20.45 -8.02
C ASP A 102 -14.22 21.76 -8.68
N GLU A 103 -14.62 21.69 -9.96
CA GLU A 103 -15.22 22.79 -10.71
C GLU A 103 -16.74 22.61 -10.85
N THR A 104 -17.42 22.09 -9.83
CA THR A 104 -18.88 22.04 -9.83
C THR A 104 -19.48 23.45 -9.68
N LYS A 105 -19.67 24.13 -10.83
CA LYS A 105 -20.61 25.25 -10.94
C LYS A 105 -22.02 24.68 -10.74
N LEU A 106 -22.53 24.78 -9.52
CA LEU A 106 -23.94 24.52 -9.19
C LEU A 106 -24.82 25.32 -10.17
N LYS A 107 -25.58 24.63 -11.01
CA LYS A 107 -26.60 25.26 -11.85
C LYS A 107 -27.84 25.45 -10.98
N ALA A 108 -28.11 26.69 -10.56
CA ALA A 108 -29.37 27.06 -9.94
C ALA A 108 -30.53 26.66 -10.87
N VAL A 109 -31.41 25.76 -10.43
CA VAL A 109 -32.61 25.37 -11.16
C VAL A 109 -33.75 26.30 -10.71
N THR A 110 -34.17 27.22 -11.58
CA THR A 110 -35.33 28.09 -11.32
C THR A 110 -36.61 27.34 -11.66
N ILE A 111 -37.36 26.91 -10.65
CA ILE A 111 -38.69 26.32 -10.85
C ILE A 111 -39.72 27.46 -10.81
N THR A 112 -40.56 27.56 -11.84
CA THR A 112 -41.66 28.54 -11.88
C THR A 112 -42.97 27.81 -11.58
N LEU A 113 -43.62 28.15 -10.46
CA LEU A 113 -44.92 27.58 -10.07
C LEU A 113 -46.05 28.31 -10.83
N PRO A 114 -47.00 27.59 -11.48
CA PRO A 114 -47.97 28.19 -12.40
C PRO A 114 -49.14 28.94 -11.75
N GLU A 115 -49.37 28.85 -10.44
CA GLU A 115 -50.60 29.41 -9.83
C GLU A 115 -50.41 30.67 -8.96
N SER A 116 -49.20 31.18 -8.81
CA SER A 116 -49.01 32.55 -8.32
C SER A 116 -47.75 33.09 -8.98
N GLY A 117 -47.84 34.23 -9.66
CA GLY A 117 -46.72 34.83 -10.41
C GLY A 117 -45.53 35.30 -9.55
N LYS A 118 -45.24 34.67 -8.41
CA LYS A 118 -44.07 34.89 -7.59
C LYS A 118 -42.98 33.87 -7.93
N LYS A 119 -41.79 34.40 -8.23
CA LYS A 119 -40.55 33.63 -8.42
C LYS A 119 -39.84 33.56 -7.07
N GLU A 120 -39.58 32.37 -6.56
CA GLU A 120 -38.70 32.17 -5.40
C GLU A 120 -37.52 31.29 -5.78
N ILE A 121 -36.34 31.67 -5.27
CA ILE A 121 -35.08 30.94 -5.42
C ILE A 121 -34.93 30.10 -4.15
N ILE A 122 -34.97 28.78 -4.29
CA ILE A 122 -34.76 27.85 -3.17
C ILE A 122 -33.37 27.26 -3.34
N ASP A 123 -32.48 27.56 -2.39
CA ASP A 123 -31.18 26.89 -2.28
C ASP A 123 -31.41 25.48 -1.70
N VAL A 124 -31.10 24.45 -2.48
CA VAL A 124 -31.20 23.05 -2.04
C VAL A 124 -30.00 22.73 -1.15
N THR A 125 -30.00 23.25 0.08
CA THR A 125 -29.05 22.84 1.14
C THR A 125 -29.72 22.26 2.37
N ASP A 126 -31.03 22.01 2.35
CA ASP A 126 -31.71 21.41 3.48
C ASP A 126 -32.65 20.27 3.05
N THR A 127 -32.11 19.05 3.10
CA THR A 127 -32.83 17.80 3.29
C THR A 127 -31.83 16.78 3.81
N THR A 128 -31.24 17.09 4.96
CA THR A 128 -30.93 16.06 5.94
C THR A 128 -32.05 16.10 6.96
N GLU A 129 -33.09 15.28 6.79
CA GLU A 129 -33.83 14.70 7.91
C GLU A 129 -34.79 13.62 7.43
N ASP A 130 -34.64 12.45 8.06
CA ASP A 130 -35.55 11.32 8.20
C ASP A 130 -36.13 10.63 6.95
N ASN A 131 -35.61 9.43 6.70
CA ASN A 131 -36.48 8.26 6.50
C ASN A 131 -35.99 7.13 7.41
N SER A 132 -36.79 6.88 8.46
CA SER A 132 -36.87 5.61 9.17
C SER A 132 -37.32 4.47 8.26
#